data_AF-A0A949L501-F1
#
_entry.id   AF-A0A949L501-F1
#
_cell.length_a   1.000
_cell.length_b   1.000
_cell.length_c   1.000
_cell.angle_alpha   90.00
_cell.angle_beta   90.00
_cell.angle_gamma   90.00
#
_symmetry.space_group_name_H-M   'P 1'
#
loop_
_entity.id
_entity.type
_entity.pdbx_description
1 polymer ?
#
loop_
_entity_poly.entity_id
_entity_poly.type
_entity_poly.pdbx_seq_one_letter_code
_entity_poly.pdbx_strand_id
1 'polypeptide(L)'
;MQKIPIDLARPGMKLARPVLKDGGMIIMAEGMELTDSLIVRLTNMKIDRITVQGHPVDMGGAGSGTKYAERMERLDVLFRRYGQDKWMVRVRDRMAQYFRIKAAAQEAKAKAVQEMELEAGQDGNGENGDEA
;
A
#
# COMPACT_ATOMS: atom_id res chain seq x y z
N MET A 1 1.30 -5.71 5.37
CA MET A 1 2.07 -4.71 6.15
C MET A 1 2.86 -3.81 5.21
N GLN A 2 2.71 -2.49 5.28
CA GLN A 2 3.41 -1.54 4.39
C GLN A 2 4.07 -0.42 5.21
N LYS A 3 5.33 -0.09 4.87
CA LYS A 3 6.05 1.04 5.47
C LYS A 3 5.83 2.30 4.63
N ILE A 4 5.05 3.24 5.13
CA ILE A 4 4.72 4.50 4.46
C ILE A 4 5.39 5.70 5.16
N PRO A 5 5.73 6.77 4.42
CA PRO A 5 6.06 8.04 5.04
C PRO A 5 4.82 8.65 5.71
N ILE A 6 5.03 9.43 6.77
CA ILE A 6 3.93 10.07 7.51
C ILE A 6 3.07 11.00 6.64
N ASP A 7 3.66 11.62 5.61
CA ASP A 7 2.96 12.51 4.68
C ASP A 7 1.86 11.81 3.87
N LEU A 8 1.92 10.48 3.78
CA LEU A 8 0.93 9.65 3.09
C LEU A 8 0.00 8.91 4.05
N ALA A 9 0.14 9.13 5.36
CA ALA A 9 -0.76 8.58 6.36
C ALA A 9 -2.11 9.30 6.28
N ARG A 10 -3.20 8.52 6.29
CA ARG A 10 -4.56 9.05 6.37
C ARG A 10 -5.26 8.52 7.63
N PRO A 11 -6.23 9.28 8.17
CA PRO A 11 -7.10 8.79 9.23
C PRO A 11 -7.80 7.49 8.84
N GLY A 12 -8.01 6.59 9.79
CA GLY A 12 -8.61 5.27 9.58
C GLY A 12 -7.63 4.14 9.28
N MET A 13 -6.33 4.43 9.13
CA MET A 13 -5.30 3.39 8.93
C MET A 13 -4.94 2.72 10.26
N LYS A 14 -4.80 1.39 10.29
CA LYS A 14 -4.33 0.68 11.48
C LYS A 14 -2.81 0.52 11.48
N LEU A 15 -2.15 0.68 12.61
CA LEU A 15 -0.71 0.44 12.75
C LEU A 15 -0.39 -1.06 12.79
N ALA A 16 0.56 -1.51 11.95
CA ALA A 16 1.04 -2.90 11.91
C ALA A 16 2.21 -3.19 12.84
N ARG A 17 2.89 -2.13 13.31
CA ARG A 17 3.99 -2.24 14.25
C ARG A 17 3.92 -1.07 15.23
N PRO A 18 4.42 -1.26 16.46
CA PRO A 18 4.53 -0.16 17.40
C PRO A 18 5.44 0.92 16.83
N VAL A 19 5.03 2.18 16.99
CA VAL A 19 5.84 3.33 16.58
C VAL A 19 6.76 3.70 17.73
N LEU A 20 8.06 3.65 17.47
CA LEU A 20 9.11 3.91 18.45
C LEU A 20 9.68 5.32 18.27
N LYS A 21 10.03 5.97 19.37
CA LYS A 21 10.83 7.20 19.39
C LYS A 21 12.33 6.87 19.42
N ASP A 22 13.15 7.85 19.09
CA ASP A 22 14.56 7.88 19.46
C ASP A 22 14.71 7.60 20.96
N GLY A 23 15.36 6.49 21.31
CA GLY A 23 15.48 5.97 22.68
C GLY A 23 14.61 4.75 22.99
N GLY A 24 13.88 4.19 22.02
CA GLY A 24 13.17 2.92 22.18
C GLY A 24 11.83 3.02 22.94
N MET A 25 11.37 4.24 23.24
CA MET A 25 10.07 4.48 23.85
C MET A 25 8.94 4.22 22.84
N ILE A 26 8.00 3.36 23.20
CA ILE A 26 6.79 3.09 22.40
C ILE A 26 5.84 4.29 22.53
N ILE A 27 5.54 4.95 21.42
CA ILE A 27 4.60 6.07 21.38
C ILE A 27 3.19 5.58 21.09
N MET A 28 3.05 4.64 20.16
CA MET A 28 1.78 4.03 19.78
C MET A 28 1.94 2.53 19.69
N ALA A 29 0.96 1.82 20.23
CA ALA A 29 0.90 0.38 20.17
C ALA A 29 0.52 -0.11 18.76
N GLU A 30 0.87 -1.35 18.47
CA GLU A 30 0.37 -2.07 17.31
C GLU A 30 -1.17 -2.20 17.38
N GLY A 31 -1.82 -2.20 16.21
CA GLY A 31 -3.28 -2.36 16.09
C GLY A 31 -4.08 -1.08 16.30
N MET A 32 -3.46 0.02 16.72
CA MET A 32 -4.14 1.31 16.90
C MET A 32 -4.53 1.94 15.55
N GLU A 33 -5.70 2.54 15.52
CA GLU A 33 -6.19 3.32 14.38
C GLU A 33 -5.61 4.74 14.42
N LEU A 34 -5.09 5.20 13.28
CA LEU A 34 -4.60 6.56 13.08
C LEU A 34 -5.78 7.51 12.97
N THR A 35 -5.81 8.53 13.82
CA THR A 35 -6.72 9.67 13.73
C THR A 35 -5.94 10.91 13.30
N ASP A 36 -6.63 11.96 12.85
CA ASP A 36 -5.99 13.23 12.46
C ASP A 36 -5.08 13.79 13.57
N SER A 37 -5.54 13.74 14.81
CA SER A 37 -4.78 14.22 15.97
C SER A 37 -3.52 13.39 16.21
N LEU A 38 -3.56 12.07 15.97
CA LEU A 38 -2.41 11.18 16.09
C LEU A 38 -1.39 11.43 14.98
N ILE A 39 -1.83 11.70 13.75
CA ILE A 39 -0.94 12.05 12.63
C ILE A 39 -0.19 13.34 12.93
N VAL A 40 -0.88 14.40 13.33
CA VAL A 40 -0.25 15.69 13.70
C VAL A 40 0.75 15.50 14.83
N ARG A 41 0.42 14.68 15.84
CA ARG A 41 1.32 14.38 16.95
C ARG A 41 2.59 13.69 16.47
N LEU A 42 2.48 12.69 15.60
CA LEU A 42 3.62 11.97 15.04
C LEU A 42 4.52 12.89 14.19
N THR A 43 3.93 13.79 13.42
CA THR A 43 4.66 14.81 12.64
C THR A 43 5.45 15.74 13.55
N ASN A 44 4.83 16.23 14.63
CA ASN A 44 5.49 17.08 15.63
C ASN A 44 6.64 16.35 16.35
N MET A 45 6.57 15.03 16.47
CA MET A 45 7.62 14.19 17.06
C MET A 45 8.71 13.78 16.05
N LYS A 46 8.66 14.30 14.81
CA LYS A 46 9.62 14.02 13.73
C LYS A 46 9.76 12.53 13.39
N ILE A 47 8.64 11.81 13.39
CA ILE A 47 8.62 10.41 12.95
C ILE A 47 8.38 10.36 11.45
N ASP A 48 9.43 10.00 10.70
CA ASP A 48 9.37 10.03 9.24
C ASP A 48 8.58 8.87 8.63
N ARG A 49 8.57 7.70 9.29
CA ARG A 49 8.05 6.46 8.69
C ARG A 49 7.25 5.62 9.68
N ILE A 50 6.05 5.22 9.26
CA ILE A 50 5.16 4.33 10.02
C ILE A 50 4.85 3.07 9.22
N THR A 51 4.48 1.99 9.92
CA THR A 51 4.06 0.73 9.27
C THR A 51 2.58 0.52 9.53
N VAL A 52 1.79 0.40 8.46
CA VAL A 52 0.33 0.23 8.53
C VAL A 52 -0.11 -1.17 8.11
N GLN A 53 -1.19 -1.65 8.72
CA GLN A 53 -1.95 -2.83 8.32
C GLN A 53 -2.88 -2.44 7.18
N GLY A 54 -3.10 -3.35 6.23
CA GLY A 54 -4.02 -3.11 5.12
C GLY A 54 -3.45 -2.34 3.93
N HIS A 55 -4.39 -1.88 3.09
CA HIS A 55 -4.31 -1.64 1.65
C HIS A 55 -3.03 -0.91 1.15
N PRO A 56 -2.48 -1.32 0.00
CA PRO A 56 -1.32 -0.67 -0.61
C PRO A 56 -1.62 0.81 -0.86
N VAL A 57 -1.13 1.68 0.01
CA VAL A 57 -1.17 3.13 -0.17
C VAL A 57 -0.26 3.45 -1.34
N ASP A 58 -0.77 4.27 -2.26
CA ASP A 58 -0.08 4.60 -3.49
C ASP A 58 1.09 5.59 -3.25
N MET A 59 2.18 5.09 -2.67
CA MET A 59 3.54 5.63 -2.68
C MET A 59 4.16 5.90 -4.08
N GLY A 60 3.45 6.53 -5.02
CA GLY A 60 3.89 7.27 -6.24
C GLY A 60 5.13 6.87 -7.08
N GLY A 61 5.82 5.78 -6.78
CA GLY A 61 7.02 5.29 -7.44
C GLY A 61 6.73 4.00 -8.21
N ALA A 62 7.71 3.51 -8.95
CA ALA A 62 7.54 2.31 -9.79
C ALA A 62 7.00 1.08 -9.01
N GLY A 63 7.15 1.07 -7.68
CA GLY A 63 6.62 0.09 -6.72
C GLY A 63 5.18 0.28 -6.24
N SER A 64 4.51 1.35 -6.66
CA SER A 64 3.32 1.82 -5.99
C SER A 64 2.09 1.95 -6.89
N GLY A 65 1.04 1.25 -6.47
CA GLY A 65 -0.42 1.37 -6.70
C GLY A 65 -1.05 2.08 -7.91
N THR A 66 -0.36 2.83 -8.75
CA THR A 66 -0.98 3.43 -9.95
C THR A 66 -1.55 2.33 -10.82
N LYS A 67 -2.85 2.47 -11.16
CA LYS A 67 -3.57 1.52 -12.01
C LYS A 67 -2.79 1.32 -13.31
N TYR A 68 -2.77 0.09 -13.82
CA TYR A 68 -2.04 -0.26 -15.03
C TYR A 68 -2.34 0.68 -16.22
N ALA A 69 -3.60 1.08 -16.39
CA ALA A 69 -4.04 1.99 -17.44
C ALA A 69 -3.36 3.38 -17.36
N GLU A 70 -3.36 4.01 -16.18
CA GLU A 70 -2.74 5.32 -15.96
C GLU A 70 -1.23 5.29 -16.22
N ARG A 71 -0.57 4.17 -15.89
CA ARG A 71 0.85 3.97 -16.19
C ARG A 71 1.11 3.88 -17.68
N MET A 72 0.25 3.20 -18.44
CA MET A 72 0.37 3.08 -19.89
C MET A 72 0.16 4.45 -20.56
N GLU A 73 -0.87 5.19 -20.17
CA GLU A 73 -1.11 6.55 -20.68
C GLU A 73 0.09 7.47 -20.42
N ARG A 74 0.65 7.43 -19.21
CA ARG A 74 1.84 8.22 -18.87
C ARG A 74 3.06 7.79 -19.67
N LEU A 75 3.22 6.50 -19.90
CA LEU A 75 4.31 5.97 -20.72
C LEU A 75 4.19 6.48 -22.17
N ASP A 76 3.00 6.49 -22.74
CA ASP A 76 2.77 7.02 -24.09
C ASP A 76 3.07 8.52 -24.19
N VAL A 77 2.68 9.31 -23.19
CA VAL A 77 2.99 10.75 -23.14
C VAL A 77 4.51 10.99 -23.06
N LEU A 78 5.23 10.24 -22.23
CA LEU A 78 6.68 10.40 -22.06
C LEU A 78 7.44 10.00 -23.33
N PHE A 79 7.00 8.94 -24.00
CA PHE A 79 7.68 8.41 -25.19
C PHE A 79 7.19 9.02 -26.51
N ARG A 80 6.24 9.99 -26.48
CA ARG A 80 5.64 10.61 -27.67
C ARG A 80 6.65 11.15 -28.70
N ARG A 81 7.79 11.67 -28.23
CA ARG A 81 8.83 12.28 -29.08
C ARG A 81 9.84 11.28 -29.64
N TYR A 82 9.81 10.04 -29.18
CA TYR A 82 10.84 9.05 -29.48
C TYR A 82 10.38 7.93 -30.42
N GLY A 83 9.27 8.13 -31.15
CA GLY A 83 8.70 7.12 -32.05
C GLY A 83 9.61 6.69 -33.21
N GLN A 84 10.60 7.51 -33.58
CA GLN A 84 11.56 7.22 -34.65
C GLN A 84 12.87 6.58 -34.14
N ASP A 85 13.11 6.58 -32.83
CA ASP A 85 14.29 5.97 -32.23
C ASP A 85 13.99 4.52 -31.85
N LYS A 86 14.57 3.59 -32.63
CA LYS A 86 14.41 2.13 -32.46
C LYS A 86 14.78 1.66 -31.05
N TRP A 87 15.75 2.29 -30.40
CA TRP A 87 16.17 1.90 -29.06
C TRP A 87 15.17 2.38 -28.01
N MET A 88 14.72 3.63 -28.10
CA MET A 88 13.72 4.18 -27.18
C MET A 88 12.36 3.48 -27.29
N VAL A 89 11.95 3.08 -28.49
CA VAL A 89 10.76 2.24 -28.70
C VAL A 89 10.89 0.91 -27.93
N ARG A 90 12.07 0.28 -27.98
CA ARG A 90 12.31 -0.99 -27.28
C ARG A 90 12.33 -0.83 -25.76
N VAL A 91 12.80 0.31 -25.24
CA VAL A 91 12.72 0.65 -23.81
C VAL A 91 11.28 0.82 -23.36
N ARG A 92 10.47 1.56 -24.14
CA ARG A 92 9.02 1.72 -23.89
C ARG A 92 8.33 0.36 -23.82
N ASP A 93 8.58 -0.51 -24.80
CA ASP A 93 7.94 -1.82 -24.86
C ASP A 93 8.36 -2.69 -23.67
N ARG A 94 9.63 -2.63 -23.25
CA ARG A 94 10.10 -3.33 -22.04
C ARG A 94 9.43 -2.81 -20.76
N MET A 95 9.24 -1.49 -20.64
CA MET A 95 8.52 -0.87 -19.52
C MET A 95 7.05 -1.33 -19.49
N ALA A 96 6.38 -1.36 -20.65
CA ALA A 96 5.00 -1.84 -20.76
C ALA A 96 4.86 -3.32 -20.33
N GLN A 97 5.78 -4.18 -20.75
CA GLN A 97 5.82 -5.59 -20.33
C GLN A 97 6.05 -5.73 -18.82
N TYR A 98 6.98 -4.94 -18.25
CA TYR A 98 7.22 -4.92 -16.81
C TYR A 98 5.95 -4.53 -16.03
N PHE A 99 5.23 -3.50 -16.48
CA PHE A 99 3.99 -3.08 -15.83
C PHE A 99 2.88 -4.12 -15.95
N ARG A 100 2.79 -4.86 -17.06
CA ARG A 100 1.82 -5.94 -17.24
C ARG A 100 2.06 -7.08 -16.24
N ILE A 101 3.30 -7.56 -16.13
CA ILE A 101 3.67 -8.63 -15.19
C ILE A 101 3.43 -8.17 -13.74
N LYS A 102 3.75 -6.91 -13.45
CA LYS A 102 3.55 -6.35 -12.11
C LYS A 102 2.08 -6.19 -11.76
N ALA A 103 1.23 -5.76 -12.70
CA ALA A 103 -0.20 -5.65 -12.49
C ALA A 103 -0.83 -7.01 -12.18
N ALA A 104 -0.50 -8.05 -12.96
CA ALA A 104 -0.95 -9.42 -12.70
C ALA A 104 -0.50 -9.93 -11.32
N ALA A 105 0.74 -9.65 -10.91
CA ALA A 105 1.25 -10.02 -9.60
C ALA A 105 0.59 -9.24 -8.44
N GLN A 106 0.16 -7.99 -8.67
CA GLN A 106 -0.59 -7.21 -7.69
C GLN A 106 -2.03 -7.72 -7.56
N GLU A 107 -2.69 -8.04 -8.68
CA GLU A 107 -4.05 -8.58 -8.69
C GLU A 107 -4.10 -9.96 -8.00
N ALA A 108 -3.13 -10.84 -8.27
CA ALA A 108 -3.03 -12.13 -7.59
C ALA A 108 -2.81 -11.97 -6.07
N LYS A 109 -2.00 -11.00 -5.64
CA LYS A 109 -1.80 -10.70 -4.23
C LYS A 109 -3.06 -10.11 -3.59
N ALA A 110 -3.78 -9.25 -4.30
CA ALA A 110 -5.02 -8.67 -3.82
C ALA A 110 -6.11 -9.73 -3.67
N LYS A 111 -6.26 -10.64 -4.64
CA LYS A 111 -7.19 -11.78 -4.56
C LYS A 111 -6.84 -12.71 -3.40
N ALA A 112 -5.57 -13.09 -3.23
CA ALA A 112 -5.15 -13.94 -2.12
C ALA A 112 -5.41 -13.29 -0.75
N VAL A 113 -5.20 -11.97 -0.62
CA VAL A 113 -5.51 -11.24 0.62
C VAL A 113 -7.03 -11.18 0.85
N GLN A 114 -7.81 -10.97 -0.20
CA GLN A 114 -9.28 -10.93 -0.11
C GLN A 114 -9.87 -12.30 0.25
N GLU A 115 -9.34 -13.38 -0.30
CA GLU A 115 -9.71 -14.76 0.05
C GLU A 115 -9.36 -15.07 1.51
N MET A 116 -8.16 -14.69 1.98
CA MET A 116 -7.78 -14.83 3.40
C MET A 116 -8.64 -14.00 4.35
N GLU A 117 -9.04 -12.78 3.95
CA GLU A 117 -9.96 -11.93 4.74
C GLU A 117 -11.39 -12.49 4.78
N LEU A 118 -11.84 -13.17 3.71
CA LEU A 118 -13.15 -13.83 3.66
C LEU A 118 -13.19 -15.11 4.52
N GLU A 119 -12.12 -15.89 4.53
CA GLU A 119 -11.99 -17.08 5.39
C GLU A 119 -11.92 -16.70 6.88
N ALA A 120 -11.16 -15.66 7.24
CA ALA A 120 -11.07 -15.17 8.62
C ALA A 120 -12.39 -14.57 9.16
N GLY A 121 -13.33 -14.20 8.27
CA GLY A 121 -14.66 -13.72 8.64
C GLY A 121 -15.70 -14.81 8.91
N GLN A 122 -15.42 -16.08 8.56
CA GLN A 122 -16.37 -17.19 8.72
C GLN A 122 -16.24 -17.92 10.06
N ASP A 123 -15.10 -17.80 10.76
CA ASP A 123 -14.85 -18.49 12.04
C ASP A 123 -15.47 -17.77 13.27
N GLY A 124 -16.23 -16.69 13.07
CA GLY A 124 -16.78 -15.86 14.16
C GLY A 124 -18.27 -16.05 14.49
N ASN A 125 -19.00 -16.94 13.81
CA ASN A 125 -20.45 -17.12 14.00
C ASN A 125 -20.84 -18.56 14.35
N GLY A 126 -20.27 -19.10 15.42
CA GLY A 126 -20.68 -20.38 15.97
C GLY A 126 -20.20 -20.54 17.40
N GLU A 127 -20.93 -19.97 18.36
CA GLU A 127 -21.07 -20.43 19.75
C GLU A 127 -21.70 -19.30 20.59
N ASN A 128 -23.03 -19.19 20.51
CA ASN A 128 -23.85 -18.64 21.60
C ASN A 128 -25.30 -19.11 21.35
N GLY A 129 -25.59 -20.33 21.80
CA GLY A 129 -26.93 -20.91 21.70
C GLY A 129 -26.97 -22.37 22.14
N ASP A 130 -26.96 -22.59 23.45
CA ASP A 130 -27.69 -23.69 24.14
C ASP A 130 -27.61 -23.38 25.65
N GLU A 131 -28.62 -22.75 26.26
CA GLU A 131 -29.82 -23.36 26.88
C GLU A 131 -29.52 -24.49 27.88
N ALA A 132 -29.65 -24.17 29.18
CA ALA A 132 -30.41 -24.88 30.24
C ALA A 132 -29.82 -24.66 31.64
#